data_AF-A0A5N5TBB6-F1
#
_entry.id   AF-A0A5N5TBB6-F1
#
_cell.length_a   1.000
_cell.length_b   1.000
_cell.length_c   1.000
_cell.angle_alpha   90.00
_cell.angle_beta   90.00
_cell.angle_gamma   90.00
#
_symmetry.space_group_name_H-M   'P 1'
#
loop_
_entity.id
_entity.type
_entity.pdbx_description
1 polymer ?
#
loop_
_entity_poly.entity_id
_entity_poly.type
_entity_poly.pdbx_seq_one_letter_code
_entity_poly.pdbx_strand_id
1 'polypeptide(L)'
;MNRKTSYQICVDVINNNEKNEIENSLDVKYINEYKGEENVKPKRPFPFCKELKHSLSRHFKLLHKNEPEVNRALALPCDDRRKIFGLLRKRGIDNENQRRLKSNAVQKSCEDLIGERKNHANKVRRCPVCKGFYVSKYFTLHIKKCEEKYNCSSHADPIKFSSKTGHVLLEDDFSNVSFDPSYVSHVLERFRDDDIGNMCRTNKLLIYIGYYLFLSKAEEKSEEKEKSQTDKKDIMGKMRLLCRLYVQFKSEIQKDGSLQEMFNRDYMPEFKRAVMKTVEKSQTSRHILGFLILKTISILESRLSVLKREDECKEMS
;
A
#
# COMPACT_ATOMS: atom_id res chain seq x y z
N MET A 1 -26.16 -10.15 -13.78
CA MET A 1 -24.96 -10.79 -14.34
C MET A 1 -23.71 -10.10 -13.79
N ASN A 2 -23.07 -10.66 -12.76
CA ASN A 2 -21.87 -10.09 -12.13
C ASN A 2 -20.65 -10.27 -13.04
N ARG A 3 -20.16 -9.18 -13.65
CA ARG A 3 -18.97 -9.19 -14.51
C ARG A 3 -17.71 -9.25 -13.66
N LYS A 4 -16.95 -10.35 -13.78
CA LYS A 4 -15.65 -10.58 -13.14
C LYS A 4 -14.63 -9.50 -13.54
N THR A 5 -13.86 -8.98 -12.58
CA THR A 5 -12.79 -8.00 -12.81
C THR A 5 -11.49 -8.69 -13.26
N SER A 6 -10.53 -7.90 -13.72
CA SER A 6 -9.19 -8.34 -14.18
C SER A 6 -8.46 -9.25 -13.19
N TYR A 7 -8.64 -8.97 -11.90
CA TYR A 7 -8.05 -9.72 -10.81
C TYR A 7 -8.75 -11.07 -10.56
N GLN A 8 -10.08 -11.13 -10.70
CA GLN A 8 -10.86 -12.36 -10.51
C GLN A 8 -10.36 -13.48 -11.43
N ILE A 9 -9.85 -13.13 -12.61
CA ILE A 9 -9.31 -14.09 -13.57
C ILE A 9 -7.88 -14.52 -13.22
N CYS A 10 -7.07 -13.67 -12.57
CA CYS A 10 -5.77 -14.08 -12.03
C CYS A 10 -5.91 -15.06 -10.85
N VAL A 11 -6.94 -14.90 -10.02
CA VAL A 11 -7.24 -15.81 -8.91
C VAL A 11 -7.90 -17.11 -9.37
N ASP A 12 -8.79 -17.06 -10.36
CA ASP A 12 -9.38 -18.27 -10.95
C ASP A 12 -8.31 -19.18 -11.61
N VAL A 13 -7.17 -18.62 -12.03
CA VAL A 13 -5.99 -19.37 -12.52
C VAL A 13 -5.12 -19.95 -11.39
N ILE A 14 -5.20 -19.38 -10.18
CA ILE A 14 -4.44 -19.78 -8.99
C ILE A 14 -5.18 -20.83 -8.15
N ASN A 15 -6.51 -20.74 -8.05
CA ASN A 15 -7.32 -21.49 -7.09
C ASN A 15 -7.88 -22.83 -7.58
N ASN A 16 -7.44 -23.34 -8.74
CA ASN A 16 -7.95 -24.60 -9.29
C ASN A 16 -7.35 -25.87 -8.66
N ASN A 17 -6.63 -25.79 -7.53
CA ASN A 17 -6.31 -26.99 -6.75
C ASN A 17 -6.19 -26.70 -5.25
N GLU A 18 -6.86 -27.56 -4.49
CA GLU A 18 -6.70 -27.86 -3.06
C GLU A 18 -7.47 -26.98 -2.05
N LYS A 19 -8.69 -27.46 -1.78
CA LYS A 19 -9.27 -27.52 -0.44
C LYS A 19 -8.40 -28.42 0.44
N ASN A 20 -8.07 -28.00 1.66
CA ASN A 20 -8.32 -28.78 2.87
C ASN A 20 -8.03 -27.98 4.16
N GLU A 21 -9.03 -28.07 5.02
CA GLU A 21 -9.13 -28.01 6.49
C GLU A 21 -7.87 -27.71 7.33
N ILE A 22 -8.02 -26.82 8.30
CA ILE A 22 -7.85 -27.11 9.74
C ILE A 22 -8.65 -26.05 10.51
N GLU A 23 -9.76 -26.51 11.10
CA GLU A 23 -10.45 -25.82 12.18
C GLU A 23 -9.81 -26.16 13.53
N ASN A 24 -10.07 -25.24 14.46
CA ASN A 24 -10.11 -25.39 15.90
C ASN A 24 -8.90 -25.04 16.78
N SER A 25 -9.30 -24.30 17.81
CA SER A 25 -8.74 -24.24 19.16
C SER A 25 -7.46 -23.42 19.33
N LEU A 26 -7.62 -22.22 19.92
CA LEU A 26 -7.09 -21.95 21.27
C LEU A 26 -7.46 -20.52 21.71
N ASP A 27 -8.38 -20.47 22.69
CA ASP A 27 -8.52 -19.36 23.62
C ASP A 27 -7.19 -19.15 24.36
N VAL A 28 -6.60 -17.95 24.26
CA VAL A 28 -5.53 -17.54 25.17
C VAL A 28 -5.82 -16.13 25.67
N LYS A 29 -6.37 -16.07 26.89
CA LYS A 29 -6.38 -14.89 27.75
C LYS A 29 -4.93 -14.51 28.03
N TYR A 30 -4.47 -13.37 27.51
CA TYR A 30 -3.27 -12.72 28.01
C TYR A 30 -3.65 -11.68 29.07
N ILE A 31 -3.33 -12.01 30.32
CA ILE A 31 -3.29 -11.08 31.44
C ILE A 31 -1.96 -10.34 31.33
N ASN A 32 -1.99 -9.01 31.12
CA ASN A 32 -0.81 -8.16 31.28
C ASN A 32 -0.89 -7.50 32.65
N GLU A 33 -0.12 -8.02 33.60
CA GLU A 33 0.34 -7.25 34.75
C GLU A 33 1.50 -6.36 34.30
N TYR A 34 1.38 -5.05 34.47
CA TYR A 34 2.39 -4.12 35.01
C TYR A 34 1.98 -2.65 34.75
N LYS A 35 1.56 -2.01 35.85
CA LYS A 35 1.74 -0.60 36.28
C LYS A 35 1.18 0.54 35.39
N GLY A 36 -0.05 0.97 35.72
CA GLY A 36 -0.26 2.25 36.43
C GLY A 36 0.02 3.59 35.76
N GLU A 37 0.13 3.71 34.43
CA GLU A 37 -0.09 5.00 33.77
C GLU A 37 -1.57 5.13 33.39
N GLU A 38 -2.22 6.25 33.74
CA GLU A 38 -3.60 6.51 33.33
C GLU A 38 -3.73 6.30 31.82
N ASN A 39 -4.64 5.42 31.39
CA ASN A 39 -4.91 5.10 29.99
C ASN A 39 -5.59 6.29 29.27
N VAL A 40 -4.88 7.40 29.12
CA VAL A 40 -5.37 8.58 28.39
C VAL A 40 -5.42 8.22 26.91
N LYS A 41 -6.65 8.20 26.35
CA LYS A 41 -6.85 7.98 24.92
C LYS A 41 -6.10 9.05 24.14
N PRO A 42 -5.29 8.69 23.14
CA PRO A 42 -4.48 9.67 22.42
C PRO A 42 -5.36 10.59 21.58
N LYS A 43 -4.92 11.83 21.38
CA LYS A 43 -5.63 12.78 20.52
C LYS A 43 -5.53 12.35 19.06
N ARG A 44 -6.58 12.62 18.27
CA ARG A 44 -6.63 12.24 16.85
C ARG A 44 -7.07 13.41 15.97
N PRO A 45 -6.53 13.52 14.74
CA PRO A 45 -6.88 14.58 13.80
C PRO A 45 -8.26 14.38 13.20
N PHE A 46 -8.99 15.47 12.98
CA PHE A 46 -10.19 15.46 12.16
C PHE A 46 -9.84 15.47 10.67
N PRO A 47 -10.60 14.75 9.84
CA PRO A 47 -10.41 14.80 8.39
C PRO A 47 -10.76 16.17 7.77
N PHE A 48 -11.58 17.00 8.44
CA PHE A 48 -12.09 18.27 7.90
C PHE A 48 -11.33 19.49 8.44
N CYS A 49 -11.36 19.74 9.75
CA CYS A 49 -10.73 20.91 10.38
C CYS A 49 -9.29 20.68 10.88
N LYS A 50 -8.78 19.44 10.78
CA LYS A 50 -7.42 19.03 11.23
C LYS A 50 -7.13 19.22 12.72
N GLU A 51 -8.10 19.68 13.53
CA GLU A 51 -7.93 19.80 14.97
C GLU A 51 -7.64 18.44 15.63
N LEU A 52 -6.93 18.45 16.76
CA LEU A 52 -6.63 17.24 17.53
C LEU A 52 -7.57 17.14 18.74
N LYS A 53 -8.39 16.09 18.82
CA LYS A 53 -9.29 15.86 19.98
C LYS A 53 -9.31 14.41 20.44
N HIS A 54 -9.72 14.19 21.69
CA HIS A 54 -9.91 12.86 22.28
C HIS A 54 -11.21 12.18 21.83
N SER A 55 -12.28 12.95 21.58
CA SER A 55 -13.60 12.44 21.18
C SER A 55 -14.01 12.95 19.79
N LEU A 56 -13.64 12.20 18.75
CA LEU A 56 -13.99 12.55 17.38
C LEU A 56 -15.50 12.55 17.15
N SER A 57 -16.22 11.56 17.70
CA SER A 57 -17.68 11.45 17.53
C SER A 57 -18.44 12.66 18.05
N ARG A 58 -18.01 13.25 19.18
CA ARG A 58 -18.64 14.45 19.73
C ARG A 58 -18.38 15.65 18.82
N HIS A 59 -17.15 15.81 18.38
CA HIS A 59 -16.77 16.93 17.53
C HIS A 59 -17.43 16.86 16.14
N PHE A 60 -17.57 15.67 15.53
CA PHE A 60 -18.34 15.50 14.29
C PHE A 60 -19.77 16.02 14.45
N LYS A 61 -20.44 15.70 15.56
CA LYS A 61 -21.82 16.15 15.84
C LYS A 61 -21.94 17.65 16.06
N LEU A 62 -20.94 18.28 16.67
CA LEU A 62 -21.03 19.68 17.08
C LEU A 62 -20.58 20.64 15.98
N LEU A 63 -19.47 20.33 15.29
CA LEU A 63 -18.82 21.26 14.36
C LEU A 63 -18.93 20.85 12.89
N HIS A 64 -19.13 19.56 12.61
CA HIS A 64 -19.16 19.03 11.24
C HIS A 64 -20.49 18.32 10.89
N LYS A 65 -21.60 18.69 11.56
CA LYS A 65 -22.91 18.06 11.32
C LYS A 65 -23.45 18.23 9.90
N ASN A 66 -23.00 19.28 9.22
CA ASN A 66 -23.44 19.65 7.87
C ASN A 66 -22.55 19.01 6.79
N GLU A 67 -21.42 18.39 7.16
CA GLU A 67 -20.61 17.65 6.20
C GLU A 67 -21.43 16.48 5.65
N PRO A 68 -21.57 16.30 4.33
CA PRO A 68 -22.47 15.31 3.75
C PRO A 68 -22.28 13.89 4.31
N GLU A 69 -21.03 13.47 4.54
CA GLU A 69 -20.72 12.15 5.08
C GLU A 69 -21.05 12.02 6.58
N VAL A 70 -20.88 13.09 7.35
CA VAL A 70 -21.26 13.11 8.78
C VAL A 70 -22.78 13.14 8.91
N ASN A 71 -23.46 13.96 8.11
CA ASN A 71 -24.91 14.05 8.08
C ASN A 71 -25.54 12.68 7.77
N ARG A 72 -25.08 12.01 6.71
CA ARG A 72 -25.49 10.64 6.38
C ARG A 72 -25.22 9.66 7.50
N ALA A 73 -24.05 9.74 8.15
CA ALA A 73 -23.73 8.86 9.27
C ALA A 73 -24.62 9.07 10.49
N LEU A 74 -25.05 10.31 10.75
CA LEU A 74 -25.92 10.63 11.88
C LEU A 74 -27.33 10.04 11.70
N ALA A 75 -27.80 9.91 10.46
CA ALA A 75 -29.09 9.30 10.12
C ALA A 75 -29.10 7.76 10.27
N LEU A 76 -27.94 7.12 10.40
CA LEU A 76 -27.84 5.66 10.49
C LEU A 76 -27.99 5.13 11.93
N PRO A 77 -28.37 3.84 12.08
CA PRO A 77 -28.33 3.13 13.35
C PRO A 77 -26.94 3.19 14.01
N CYS A 78 -26.90 2.93 15.33
CA CYS A 78 -25.70 3.14 16.14
C CYS A 78 -24.45 2.43 15.60
N ASP A 79 -24.59 1.18 15.15
CA ASP A 79 -23.46 0.39 14.69
C ASP A 79 -22.92 0.86 13.34
N ASP A 80 -23.79 1.17 12.37
CA ASP A 80 -23.37 1.67 11.07
C ASP A 80 -22.79 3.08 11.16
N ARG A 81 -23.38 3.94 12.00
CA ARG A 81 -22.78 5.24 12.35
C ARG A 81 -21.38 5.08 12.94
N ARG A 82 -21.17 4.10 13.84
CA ARG A 82 -19.85 3.81 14.42
C ARG A 82 -18.86 3.33 13.36
N LYS A 83 -19.30 2.57 12.34
CA LYS A 83 -18.45 2.16 11.21
C LYS A 83 -17.99 3.38 10.41
N ILE A 84 -18.89 4.29 10.04
CA ILE A 84 -18.53 5.49 9.28
C ILE A 84 -17.61 6.41 10.08
N PHE A 85 -17.91 6.67 11.36
CA PHE A 85 -17.02 7.48 12.20
C PHE A 85 -15.64 6.83 12.40
N GLY A 86 -15.56 5.50 12.39
CA GLY A 86 -14.30 4.77 12.36
C GLY A 86 -13.50 5.02 11.07
N LEU A 87 -14.17 5.06 9.92
CA LEU A 87 -13.52 5.40 8.64
C LEU A 87 -13.04 6.85 8.61
N LEU A 88 -13.86 7.80 9.07
CA LEU A 88 -13.49 9.21 9.15
C LEU A 88 -12.27 9.43 10.05
N ARG A 89 -12.20 8.72 11.18
CA ARG A 89 -11.01 8.72 12.05
C ARG A 89 -9.76 8.26 11.30
N LYS A 90 -9.84 7.12 10.61
CA LYS A 90 -8.71 6.57 9.85
C LYS A 90 -8.29 7.53 8.74
N ARG A 91 -9.24 8.17 8.07
CA ARG A 91 -8.98 9.20 7.06
C ARG A 91 -8.20 10.38 7.64
N GLY A 92 -8.62 10.91 8.79
CA GLY A 92 -7.88 11.97 9.47
C GLY A 92 -6.44 11.57 9.79
N ILE A 93 -6.22 10.36 10.33
CA ILE A 93 -4.88 9.83 10.63
C ILE A 93 -4.05 9.68 9.36
N ASP A 94 -4.63 9.11 8.31
CA ASP A 94 -3.96 8.90 7.02
C ASP A 94 -3.54 10.23 6.39
N ASN A 95 -4.39 11.25 6.43
CA ASN A 95 -4.09 12.59 5.91
C ASN A 95 -2.92 13.23 6.69
N GLU A 96 -2.95 13.17 8.02
CA GLU A 96 -1.89 13.75 8.84
C GLU A 96 -0.55 13.00 8.68
N ASN A 97 -0.58 11.67 8.53
CA ASN A 97 0.62 10.88 8.24
C ASN A 97 1.27 11.28 6.91
N GLN A 98 0.46 11.45 5.86
CA GLN A 98 0.96 11.88 4.56
C GLN A 98 1.56 13.27 4.61
N ARG A 99 0.86 14.23 5.25
CA ARG A 99 1.34 15.60 5.39
C ARG A 99 2.72 15.66 6.07
N ARG A 100 2.89 14.92 7.18
CA ARG A 100 4.17 14.88 7.93
C ARG A 100 5.31 14.26 7.13
N LEU A 101 5.00 13.21 6.36
CA LEU A 101 5.98 12.56 5.49
C LEU A 101 6.42 13.47 4.33
N LYS A 102 5.50 14.20 3.68
CA LYS A 102 5.84 15.17 2.63
C LYS A 102 6.74 16.30 3.16
N SER A 103 6.51 16.77 4.39
CA SER A 103 7.27 17.88 4.95
C SER A 103 8.62 17.50 5.56
N ASN A 104 9.07 16.23 5.43
CA ASN A 104 10.25 15.68 6.14
C ASN A 104 10.27 16.01 7.65
N ALA A 105 9.09 16.22 8.25
CA ALA A 105 9.00 16.66 9.64
C ALA A 105 9.19 15.44 10.54
N VAL A 106 10.27 15.45 11.33
CA VAL A 106 10.57 14.39 12.30
C VAL A 106 9.41 14.26 13.29
N GLN A 107 8.89 13.04 13.45
CA GLN A 107 7.88 12.68 14.45
C GLN A 107 8.44 12.98 15.86
N LYS A 108 7.93 14.03 16.51
CA LYS A 108 8.39 14.47 17.84
C LYS A 108 7.23 14.72 18.82
N SER A 109 6.10 14.01 18.66
CA SER A 109 4.94 13.88 19.58
C SER A 109 3.58 14.53 19.20
N CYS A 110 2.68 14.66 20.19
CA CYS A 110 1.42 13.93 20.39
C CYS A 110 0.77 13.18 19.20
N GLU A 111 0.80 11.85 19.13
CA GLU A 111 1.66 10.84 19.79
C GLU A 111 1.96 9.79 18.70
N ASP A 112 2.88 10.21 17.81
CA ASP A 112 3.59 9.52 16.73
C ASP A 112 2.82 8.50 15.91
N LEU A 113 1.80 9.01 15.22
CA LEU A 113 0.98 8.23 14.30
C LEU A 113 1.84 7.57 13.20
N ILE A 114 1.88 6.24 13.20
CA ILE A 114 1.53 5.40 12.04
C ILE A 114 0.67 4.24 12.55
N GLY A 115 -0.56 4.54 12.95
CA GLY A 115 -1.45 3.61 13.65
C GLY A 115 -2.56 4.32 14.42
N GLU A 116 -3.71 3.68 14.61
CA GLU A 116 -4.73 4.19 15.54
C GLU A 116 -4.29 4.14 17.01
N ARG A 117 -3.29 3.30 17.34
CA ARG A 117 -2.70 3.10 18.67
C ARG A 117 -1.19 3.32 18.62
N LYS A 118 -0.56 3.56 19.77
CA LYS A 118 0.91 3.58 19.92
C LYS A 118 1.43 2.17 19.59
N ASN A 119 1.89 1.98 18.36
CA ASN A 119 2.52 0.75 17.88
C ASN A 119 3.88 1.12 17.31
N HIS A 120 4.84 0.19 17.33
CA HIS A 120 6.14 0.40 16.67
C HIS A 120 5.93 0.75 15.18
N ALA A 121 6.15 2.03 14.83
CA ALA A 121 5.85 2.62 13.53
C ALA A 121 6.52 1.89 12.34
N ASN A 122 7.61 1.18 12.59
CA ASN A 122 8.43 0.56 11.55
C ASN A 122 7.91 -0.79 11.03
N LYS A 123 6.78 -1.31 11.57
CA LYS A 123 6.25 -2.62 11.18
C LYS A 123 4.77 -2.59 10.81
N VAL A 124 4.27 -1.46 10.33
CA VAL A 124 2.86 -1.31 9.96
C VAL A 124 2.64 -1.32 8.46
N ARG A 125 1.42 -1.71 8.08
CA ARG A 125 0.93 -1.72 6.71
C ARG A 125 -0.32 -0.87 6.60
N ARG A 126 -0.43 -0.13 5.51
CA ARG A 126 -1.62 0.64 5.18
C ARG A 126 -2.62 -0.26 4.48
N CYS A 127 -3.83 -0.35 5.02
CA CYS A 127 -4.90 -1.15 4.44
C CYS A 127 -5.44 -0.48 3.16
N PRO A 128 -5.48 -1.17 2.02
CA PRO A 128 -6.01 -0.61 0.77
C PRO A 128 -7.51 -0.30 0.84
N VAL A 129 -8.30 -1.02 1.63
CA VAL A 129 -9.75 -0.79 1.81
C VAL A 129 -10.01 0.39 2.74
N CYS A 130 -9.67 0.24 4.02
CA CYS A 130 -10.11 1.19 5.04
C CYS A 130 -9.09 2.29 5.34
N LYS A 131 -7.94 2.29 4.64
CA LYS A 131 -6.81 3.22 4.79
C LYS A 131 -6.22 3.30 6.22
N GLY A 132 -6.62 2.39 7.09
CA GLY A 132 -6.06 2.26 8.43
C GLY A 132 -4.67 1.63 8.41
N PHE A 133 -3.89 1.90 9.45
CA PHE A 133 -2.54 1.36 9.61
C PHE A 133 -2.54 0.25 10.67
N TYR A 134 -2.01 -0.92 10.29
CA TYR A 134 -2.06 -2.13 11.10
C TYR A 134 -0.69 -2.80 11.17
N VAL A 135 -0.37 -3.39 12.32
CA VAL A 135 0.88 -4.14 12.49
C VAL A 135 0.93 -5.32 11.53
N SER A 136 2.05 -5.50 10.83
CA SER A 136 2.24 -6.50 9.77
C SER A 136 1.83 -7.91 10.19
N LYS A 137 2.21 -8.35 11.41
CA LYS A 137 1.87 -9.69 11.92
C LYS A 137 0.37 -9.96 12.03
N TYR A 138 -0.45 -8.91 12.16
CA TYR A 138 -1.90 -9.03 12.30
C TYR A 138 -2.65 -8.58 11.04
N PHE A 139 -1.92 -8.25 9.96
CA PHE A 139 -2.53 -7.66 8.79
C PHE A 139 -3.42 -8.65 8.03
N THR A 140 -2.99 -9.91 7.89
CA THR A 140 -3.77 -10.94 7.17
C THR A 140 -5.14 -11.17 7.81
N LEU A 141 -5.21 -11.19 9.14
CA LEU A 141 -6.47 -11.28 9.85
C LEU A 141 -7.31 -10.00 9.67
N HIS A 142 -6.66 -8.84 9.66
CA HIS A 142 -7.34 -7.58 9.44
C HIS A 142 -7.99 -7.52 8.05
N ILE A 143 -7.25 -7.82 6.97
CA ILE A 143 -7.75 -7.63 5.61
C ILE A 143 -8.98 -8.50 5.33
N LYS A 144 -8.96 -9.77 5.74
CA LYS A 144 -10.12 -10.67 5.62
C LYS A 144 -11.37 -10.09 6.27
N LYS A 145 -11.25 -9.65 7.54
CA LYS A 145 -12.35 -9.01 8.28
C LYS A 145 -12.75 -7.65 7.69
N CYS A 146 -11.81 -6.94 7.09
CA CYS A 146 -12.04 -5.63 6.49
C CYS A 146 -12.84 -5.77 5.20
N GLU A 147 -12.48 -6.73 4.36
CA GLU A 147 -13.16 -7.09 3.12
C GLU A 147 -14.61 -7.52 3.38
N GLU A 148 -14.81 -8.45 4.32
CA GLU A 148 -16.14 -8.87 4.78
C GLU A 148 -16.96 -7.66 5.28
N LYS A 149 -16.35 -6.82 6.12
CA LYS A 149 -17.02 -5.67 6.74
C LYS A 149 -17.48 -4.62 5.72
N TYR A 150 -16.73 -4.41 4.65
CA TYR A 150 -17.02 -3.38 3.65
C TYR A 150 -17.52 -3.95 2.32
N ASN A 151 -17.83 -5.25 2.28
CA ASN A 151 -18.26 -5.97 1.08
C ASN A 151 -17.39 -5.65 -0.15
N CYS A 152 -16.07 -5.63 0.07
CA CYS A 152 -15.08 -5.26 -0.92
C CYS A 152 -14.03 -6.35 -1.00
N SER A 153 -13.58 -6.71 -2.20
CA SER A 153 -12.48 -7.63 -2.39
C SER A 153 -11.23 -6.82 -2.73
N SER A 154 -10.41 -6.55 -1.73
CA SER A 154 -9.18 -5.79 -1.89
C SER A 154 -7.99 -6.70 -1.87
N HIS A 155 -7.59 -6.98 -3.08
CA HIS A 155 -6.56 -7.94 -3.37
C HIS A 155 -5.16 -7.36 -3.53
N ALA A 156 -5.04 -6.06 -3.21
CA ALA A 156 -3.79 -5.35 -3.21
C ALA A 156 -2.90 -5.90 -2.08
N ASP A 157 -1.66 -6.30 -2.42
CA ASP A 157 -0.66 -6.65 -1.41
C ASP A 157 -0.51 -5.46 -0.46
N PRO A 158 -0.73 -5.65 0.84
CA PRO A 158 -0.65 -4.56 1.79
C PRO A 158 0.74 -3.95 1.84
N ILE A 159 0.77 -2.65 1.62
CA ILE A 159 2.00 -1.90 1.49
C ILE A 159 2.54 -1.54 2.86
N LYS A 160 3.84 -1.78 3.02
CA LYS A 160 4.57 -1.24 4.16
C LYS A 160 4.56 0.26 4.04
N PHE A 161 4.19 0.89 5.14
CA PHE A 161 4.09 2.33 5.21
C PHE A 161 4.78 2.77 6.48
N SER A 162 5.91 3.46 6.31
CA SER A 162 6.82 3.85 7.37
C SER A 162 7.42 5.22 7.05
N SER A 163 8.28 5.74 7.92
CA SER A 163 9.06 6.95 7.60
C SER A 163 9.95 6.78 6.37
N LYS A 164 10.56 5.60 6.15
CA LYS A 164 11.44 5.39 4.98
C LYS A 164 10.66 5.04 3.72
N THR A 165 9.63 4.21 3.77
CA THR A 165 8.87 3.84 2.56
C THR A 165 7.76 4.82 2.22
N GLY A 166 7.27 5.55 3.21
CA GLY A 166 6.13 6.45 3.10
C GLY A 166 6.41 7.63 2.18
N HIS A 167 7.54 8.34 2.33
CA HIS A 167 7.85 9.51 1.51
C HIS A 167 7.86 9.19 0.00
N VAL A 168 8.41 8.03 -0.39
CA VAL A 168 8.41 7.56 -1.78
C VAL A 168 6.97 7.44 -2.31
N LEU A 169 6.05 6.88 -1.54
CA LEU A 169 4.65 6.70 -1.93
C LEU A 169 3.86 7.99 -2.12
N LEU A 170 4.40 9.14 -1.70
CA LEU A 170 3.73 10.43 -1.70
C LEU A 170 4.25 11.38 -2.77
N GLU A 171 5.25 10.98 -3.55
CA GLU A 171 5.78 11.80 -4.63
C GLU A 171 4.83 11.81 -5.84
N ASP A 172 4.42 13.01 -6.22
CA ASP A 172 3.42 13.25 -7.25
C ASP A 172 4.02 13.04 -8.65
N ASP A 173 5.33 13.28 -8.81
CA ASP A 173 6.11 12.98 -10.01
C ASP A 173 7.27 12.03 -9.66
N PHE A 174 7.41 10.94 -10.43
CA PHE A 174 8.53 10.02 -10.32
C PHE A 174 9.89 10.71 -10.54
N SER A 175 9.92 11.86 -11.20
CA SER A 175 11.13 12.66 -11.42
C SER A 175 11.66 13.39 -10.18
N ASN A 176 10.83 13.62 -9.16
CA ASN A 176 11.21 14.41 -7.98
C ASN A 176 11.76 13.55 -6.83
N VAL A 177 11.83 12.23 -7.03
CA VAL A 177 12.26 11.29 -5.99
C VAL A 177 13.77 11.37 -5.83
N SER A 178 14.22 11.86 -4.67
CA SER A 178 15.64 11.79 -4.28
C SER A 178 16.02 10.36 -3.91
N PHE A 179 16.90 9.74 -4.69
CA PHE A 179 17.34 8.36 -4.44
C PHE A 179 18.50 8.29 -3.45
N ASP A 180 18.46 7.27 -2.57
CA ASP A 180 19.59 6.92 -1.70
C ASP A 180 20.82 6.59 -2.58
N PRO A 181 22.01 7.19 -2.34
CA PRO A 181 23.22 6.90 -3.12
C PRO A 181 23.57 5.40 -3.15
N SER A 182 23.26 4.68 -2.09
CA SER A 182 23.44 3.23 -1.98
C SER A 182 22.51 2.45 -2.92
N TYR A 183 21.32 2.97 -3.22
CA TYR A 183 20.43 2.39 -4.23
C TYR A 183 21.00 2.59 -5.63
N VAL A 184 21.48 3.80 -5.92
CA VAL A 184 22.07 4.13 -7.23
C VAL A 184 23.28 3.23 -7.51
N SER A 185 24.27 3.22 -6.62
CA SER A 185 25.53 2.51 -6.83
C SER A 185 25.42 0.99 -6.80
N HIS A 186 24.52 0.44 -5.97
CA HIS A 186 24.41 -1.01 -5.81
C HIS A 186 23.28 -1.66 -6.61
N VAL A 187 22.36 -0.89 -7.18
CA VAL A 187 21.24 -1.43 -7.97
C VAL A 187 21.27 -0.85 -9.39
N LEU A 188 21.15 0.47 -9.55
CA LEU A 188 21.00 1.08 -10.88
C LEU A 188 22.26 0.94 -11.73
N GLU A 189 23.43 1.25 -11.17
CA GLU A 189 24.72 1.15 -11.87
C GLU A 189 25.17 -0.30 -12.11
N ARG A 190 24.50 -1.28 -11.48
CA ARG A 190 24.87 -2.71 -11.56
C ARG A 190 24.06 -3.49 -12.59
N PHE A 191 23.10 -2.86 -13.27
CA PHE A 191 22.43 -3.48 -14.41
C PHE A 191 23.42 -3.75 -15.54
N ARG A 192 23.17 -4.82 -16.29
CA ARG A 192 23.93 -5.12 -17.52
C ARG A 192 23.57 -4.13 -18.61
N ASP A 193 24.51 -3.90 -19.52
CA ASP A 193 24.32 -3.06 -20.71
C ASP A 193 23.57 -3.81 -21.81
N ASP A 194 22.30 -4.09 -21.52
CA ASP A 194 21.33 -4.65 -22.46
C ASP A 194 20.04 -3.81 -22.45
N ASP A 195 19.16 -4.00 -23.43
CA ASP A 195 17.92 -3.21 -23.56
C ASP A 195 17.07 -3.21 -22.29
N ILE A 196 16.99 -4.39 -21.64
CA ILE A 196 16.25 -4.56 -20.37
C ILE A 196 16.92 -3.77 -19.23
N GLY A 197 18.24 -3.84 -19.12
CA GLY A 197 19.02 -3.12 -18.11
C GLY A 197 19.00 -1.62 -18.32
N ASN A 198 19.13 -1.16 -19.57
CA ASN A 198 18.95 0.23 -19.97
C ASN A 198 17.56 0.74 -19.58
N MET A 199 16.51 -0.03 -19.87
CA MET A 199 15.16 0.35 -19.47
C MET A 199 14.98 0.36 -17.94
N CYS A 200 15.61 -0.55 -17.20
CA CYS A 200 15.62 -0.50 -15.74
C CYS A 200 16.36 0.72 -15.16
N ARG A 201 17.28 1.33 -15.92
CA ARG A 201 18.03 2.54 -15.53
C ARG A 201 17.34 3.86 -15.92
N THR A 202 16.46 3.84 -16.92
CA THR A 202 15.87 5.07 -17.49
C THR A 202 14.37 5.18 -17.28
N ASN A 203 13.64 4.08 -17.18
CA ASN A 203 12.20 4.12 -16.98
C ASN A 203 11.88 4.52 -15.54
N LYS A 204 11.32 5.73 -15.38
CA LYS A 204 11.03 6.33 -14.07
C LYS A 204 10.20 5.43 -13.15
N LEU A 205 9.20 4.73 -13.69
CA LEU A 205 8.35 3.83 -12.90
C LEU A 205 9.10 2.57 -12.45
N LEU A 206 9.94 1.97 -13.30
CA LEU A 206 10.80 0.85 -12.89
C LEU A 206 11.76 1.26 -11.77
N ILE A 207 12.45 2.40 -11.95
CA ILE A 207 13.39 2.94 -10.96
C ILE A 207 12.68 3.17 -9.63
N TYR A 208 11.49 3.76 -9.67
CA TYR A 208 10.67 4.02 -8.50
C TYR A 208 10.22 2.75 -7.77
N ILE A 209 9.71 1.75 -8.50
CA ILE A 209 9.32 0.46 -7.90
C ILE A 209 10.53 -0.22 -7.27
N GLY A 210 11.68 -0.23 -7.96
CA GLY A 210 12.93 -0.76 -7.44
C GLY A 210 13.37 -0.09 -6.14
N TYR A 211 13.23 1.24 -6.08
CA TYR A 211 13.58 2.01 -4.89
C TYR A 211 12.67 1.70 -3.71
N TYR A 212 11.36 1.59 -3.93
CA TYR A 212 10.41 1.16 -2.90
C TYR A 212 10.77 -0.23 -2.35
N LEU A 213 11.12 -1.19 -3.22
CA LEU A 213 11.55 -2.54 -2.82
C LEU A 213 12.84 -2.50 -2.00
N PHE A 214 13.80 -1.67 -2.39
CA PHE A 214 15.07 -1.45 -1.68
C PHE A 214 14.84 -0.95 -0.25
N LEU A 215 14.03 0.09 -0.09
CA LEU A 215 13.70 0.65 1.23
C LEU A 215 12.90 -0.34 2.09
N SER A 216 11.93 -1.02 1.48
CA SER A 216 11.10 -2.02 2.16
C SER A 216 11.91 -3.18 2.75
N LYS A 217 13.03 -3.55 2.12
CA LYS A 217 13.97 -4.58 2.57
C LYS A 217 14.91 -4.07 3.64
N ALA A 218 15.40 -2.83 3.51
CA ALA A 218 16.24 -2.20 4.53
C ALA A 218 15.53 -2.07 5.89
N GLU A 219 14.19 -2.06 5.91
CA GLU A 219 13.40 -2.01 7.14
C GLU A 219 13.13 -3.37 7.81
N GLU A 220 13.26 -4.49 7.08
CA GLU A 220 13.08 -5.83 7.67
C GLU A 220 14.23 -6.18 8.61
N LYS A 221 15.41 -5.62 8.37
CA LYS A 221 16.65 -5.89 9.08
C LYS A 221 16.96 -4.73 10.01
N SER A 222 16.30 -4.71 11.18
CA SER A 222 16.58 -3.74 12.26
C SER A 222 17.87 -4.05 13.04
N GLU A 223 18.75 -4.90 12.52
CA GLU A 223 20.11 -5.10 13.03
C GLU A 223 21.06 -4.80 11.88
N GLU A 224 22.00 -3.90 12.11
CA GLU A 224 22.92 -3.25 11.15
C GLU A 224 23.96 -4.19 10.52
N LYS A 225 23.59 -5.42 10.17
CA LYS A 225 24.45 -6.36 9.46
C LYS A 225 23.93 -6.58 8.05
N GLU A 226 24.60 -5.87 7.15
CA GLU A 226 24.68 -6.06 5.70
C GLU A 226 23.34 -6.20 4.94
N LYS A 227 23.06 -5.17 4.14
CA LYS A 227 22.24 -5.29 2.92
C LYS A 227 22.93 -6.34 2.04
N SER A 228 22.55 -7.62 2.20
CA SER A 228 23.24 -8.73 1.54
C SER A 228 23.25 -8.51 0.03
N GLN A 229 24.35 -8.88 -0.62
CA GLN A 229 24.45 -8.82 -2.08
C GLN A 229 23.32 -9.61 -2.77
N THR A 230 22.77 -10.61 -2.09
CA THR A 230 21.62 -11.41 -2.53
C THR A 230 20.33 -10.59 -2.62
N ASP A 231 20.06 -9.70 -1.67
CA ASP A 231 18.86 -8.86 -1.68
C ASP A 231 18.88 -7.86 -2.85
N LYS A 232 20.04 -7.28 -3.14
CA LYS A 232 20.25 -6.37 -4.28
C LYS A 232 20.01 -7.10 -5.60
N LYS A 233 20.54 -8.32 -5.73
CA LYS A 233 20.31 -9.19 -6.89
C LYS A 233 18.83 -9.55 -7.06
N ASP A 234 18.11 -9.83 -5.98
CA ASP A 234 16.66 -10.09 -6.00
C ASP A 234 15.87 -8.85 -6.48
N ILE A 235 16.20 -7.66 -5.98
CA ILE A 235 15.57 -6.40 -6.43
C ILE A 235 15.80 -6.18 -7.93
N MET A 236 17.05 -6.28 -8.39
CA MET A 236 17.38 -6.18 -9.82
C MET A 236 16.64 -7.24 -10.65
N GLY A 237 16.56 -8.48 -10.15
CA GLY A 237 15.83 -9.57 -10.78
C GLY A 237 14.35 -9.24 -10.96
N LYS A 238 13.70 -8.69 -9.93
CA LYS A 238 12.30 -8.23 -9.97
C LYS A 238 12.10 -7.07 -10.94
N MET A 239 12.98 -6.06 -10.91
CA MET A 239 12.94 -4.95 -11.86
C MET A 239 13.03 -5.45 -13.31
N ARG A 240 13.97 -6.36 -13.59
CA ARG A 240 14.13 -6.96 -14.93
C ARG A 240 12.92 -7.83 -15.31
N LEU A 241 12.33 -8.56 -14.37
CA LEU A 241 11.15 -9.38 -14.63
C LEU A 241 9.93 -8.49 -14.97
N LEU A 242 9.71 -7.41 -14.23
CA LEU A 242 8.66 -6.43 -14.54
C LEU A 242 8.89 -5.73 -15.89
N CYS A 243 10.16 -5.40 -16.18
CA CYS A 243 10.58 -4.85 -17.46
C CYS A 243 10.27 -5.81 -18.62
N ARG A 244 10.58 -7.11 -18.47
CA ARG A 244 10.23 -8.14 -19.47
C ARG A 244 8.73 -8.27 -19.68
N LEU A 245 7.94 -8.22 -18.60
CA LEU A 245 6.48 -8.21 -18.70
C LEU A 245 5.99 -7.02 -19.53
N TYR A 246 6.52 -5.83 -19.26
CA TYR A 246 6.20 -4.63 -20.02
C TYR A 246 6.59 -4.75 -21.51
N VAL A 247 7.74 -5.33 -21.83
CA VAL A 247 8.14 -5.60 -23.23
C VAL A 247 7.15 -6.57 -23.90
N GLN A 248 6.75 -7.65 -23.22
CA GLN A 248 5.74 -8.56 -23.78
C GLN A 248 4.40 -7.85 -23.97
N PHE A 249 4.01 -6.99 -23.02
CA PHE A 249 2.78 -6.20 -23.12
C PHE A 249 2.78 -5.27 -24.33
N LYS A 250 3.87 -4.52 -24.56
CA LYS A 250 4.02 -3.68 -25.76
C LYS A 250 3.87 -4.47 -27.05
N SER A 251 4.42 -5.69 -27.09
CA SER A 251 4.25 -6.59 -28.22
C SER A 251 2.80 -7.03 -28.43
N GLU A 252 1.98 -7.12 -27.38
CA GLU A 252 0.57 -7.51 -27.48
C GLU A 252 -0.32 -6.37 -27.98
N ILE A 253 -0.08 -5.13 -27.53
CA ILE A 253 -0.88 -3.96 -27.94
C ILE A 253 -0.45 -3.39 -29.30
N GLN A 254 0.71 -3.79 -29.82
CA GLN A 254 1.32 -3.29 -31.08
C GLN A 254 1.39 -1.76 -31.15
N LYS A 255 1.56 -1.12 -29.99
CA LYS A 255 1.62 0.33 -29.83
C LYS A 255 2.70 0.68 -28.83
N ASP A 256 3.19 1.91 -28.92
CA ASP A 256 3.93 2.48 -27.82
C ASP A 256 2.93 2.91 -26.74
N GLY A 257 3.07 2.32 -25.56
CA GLY A 257 2.24 2.60 -24.40
C GLY A 257 3.12 2.59 -23.17
N SER A 258 2.78 3.41 -22.17
CA SER A 258 3.59 3.52 -20.96
C SER A 258 3.50 2.27 -20.09
N LEU A 259 4.49 2.05 -19.22
CA LEU A 259 4.46 0.90 -18.29
C LEU A 259 3.23 0.96 -17.36
N GLN A 260 2.78 2.17 -17.00
CA GLN A 260 1.60 2.35 -16.16
C GLN A 260 0.31 1.94 -16.88
N GLU A 261 0.20 2.20 -18.19
CA GLU A 261 -0.96 1.81 -19.01
C GLU A 261 -1.19 0.30 -19.07
N MET A 262 -0.14 -0.50 -18.86
CA MET A 262 -0.25 -1.96 -18.77
C MET A 262 -1.29 -2.44 -17.75
N PHE A 263 -1.57 -1.63 -16.73
CA PHE A 263 -2.54 -1.95 -15.68
C PHE A 263 -3.94 -1.37 -15.94
N ASN A 264 -4.17 -0.72 -17.08
CA ASN A 264 -5.48 -0.20 -17.46
C ASN A 264 -6.44 -1.32 -17.82
N ARG A 265 -7.70 -1.16 -17.40
CA ARG A 265 -8.76 -2.17 -17.60
C ARG A 265 -8.98 -2.49 -19.08
N ASP A 266 -8.78 -1.53 -19.95
CA ASP A 266 -9.04 -1.68 -21.40
C ASP A 266 -8.03 -2.64 -22.06
N TYR A 267 -6.82 -2.76 -21.51
CA TYR A 267 -5.76 -3.63 -22.05
C TYR A 267 -5.64 -4.98 -21.35
N MET A 268 -6.69 -5.41 -20.64
CA MET A 268 -6.63 -6.61 -19.81
C MET A 268 -6.51 -7.93 -20.59
N PRO A 269 -7.13 -8.10 -21.77
CA PRO A 269 -6.85 -9.26 -22.61
C PRO A 269 -5.38 -9.36 -23.01
N GLU A 270 -4.78 -8.26 -23.45
CA GLU A 270 -3.38 -8.12 -23.87
C GLU A 270 -2.44 -8.38 -22.69
N PHE A 271 -2.74 -7.79 -21.55
CA PHE A 271 -2.00 -7.97 -20.31
C PHE A 271 -1.90 -9.45 -19.91
N LYS A 272 -3.02 -10.19 -19.97
CA LYS A 272 -3.01 -11.64 -19.63
C LYS A 272 -2.13 -12.44 -20.58
N ARG A 273 -2.21 -12.17 -21.89
CA ARG A 273 -1.34 -12.83 -22.87
C ARG A 273 0.13 -12.52 -22.61
N ALA A 274 0.45 -11.27 -22.30
CA ALA A 274 1.80 -10.84 -21.92
C ALA A 274 2.32 -11.54 -20.66
N VAL A 275 1.47 -11.71 -19.63
CA VAL A 275 1.82 -12.46 -18.41
C VAL A 275 2.18 -13.91 -18.75
N MET A 276 1.34 -14.61 -19.53
CA MET A 276 1.60 -16.00 -19.92
C MET A 276 2.91 -16.14 -20.71
N LYS A 277 3.13 -15.29 -21.71
CA LYS A 277 4.39 -15.26 -22.49
C LYS A 277 5.61 -14.96 -21.62
N THR A 278 5.45 -14.10 -20.60
CA THR A 278 6.57 -13.75 -19.70
C THR A 278 6.95 -14.91 -18.80
N VAL A 279 5.96 -15.64 -18.27
CA VAL A 279 6.16 -16.84 -17.45
C VAL A 279 6.95 -17.90 -18.24
N GLU A 280 6.52 -18.17 -19.47
CA GLU A 280 7.16 -19.12 -20.38
C GLU A 280 8.59 -18.70 -20.74
N LYS A 281 8.78 -17.49 -21.28
CA LYS A 281 10.08 -17.01 -21.77
C LYS A 281 11.11 -16.80 -20.66
N SER A 282 10.66 -16.34 -19.48
CA SER A 282 11.56 -16.05 -18.37
C SER A 282 11.79 -17.27 -17.46
N GLN A 283 11.16 -18.42 -17.77
CA GLN A 283 11.18 -19.62 -16.93
C GLN A 283 10.92 -19.31 -15.45
N THR A 284 9.98 -18.38 -15.19
CA THR A 284 9.62 -17.96 -13.83
C THR A 284 8.29 -18.56 -13.44
N SER A 285 8.03 -18.70 -12.14
CA SER A 285 6.73 -19.20 -11.70
C SER A 285 5.65 -18.12 -11.82
N ARG A 286 4.42 -18.54 -12.14
CA ARG A 286 3.26 -17.63 -12.15
C ARG A 286 3.06 -16.95 -10.79
N HIS A 287 3.38 -17.63 -9.70
CA HIS A 287 3.29 -17.10 -8.35
C HIS A 287 4.26 -15.94 -8.11
N ILE A 288 5.52 -16.04 -8.55
CA ILE A 288 6.52 -14.98 -8.39
C ILE A 288 6.10 -13.75 -9.20
N LEU A 289 5.74 -13.94 -10.47
CA LEU A 289 5.30 -12.83 -11.33
C LEU A 289 3.99 -12.21 -10.83
N GLY A 290 3.03 -13.03 -10.43
CA GLY A 290 1.77 -12.58 -9.86
C GLY A 290 1.97 -11.74 -8.59
N PHE A 291 2.80 -12.20 -7.67
CA PHE A 291 3.15 -11.43 -6.47
C PHE A 291 3.78 -10.08 -6.82
N LEU A 292 4.71 -10.05 -7.79
CA LEU A 292 5.34 -8.83 -8.25
C LEU A 292 4.33 -7.85 -8.87
N ILE A 293 3.42 -8.34 -9.72
CA ILE A 293 2.33 -7.55 -10.32
C ILE A 293 1.47 -6.94 -9.23
N LEU A 294 1.00 -7.74 -8.26
CA LEU A 294 0.17 -7.26 -7.17
C LEU A 294 0.89 -6.21 -6.34
N LYS A 295 2.19 -6.42 -6.06
CA LYS A 295 3.00 -5.44 -5.36
C LYS A 295 3.07 -4.11 -6.10
N THR A 296 3.33 -4.16 -7.40
CA THR A 296 3.39 -2.97 -8.27
C THR A 296 2.07 -2.23 -8.31
N ILE A 297 0.95 -2.94 -8.49
CA ILE A 297 -0.39 -2.34 -8.49
C ILE A 297 -0.66 -1.66 -7.16
N SER A 298 -0.38 -2.32 -6.03
CA SER A 298 -0.57 -1.69 -4.72
C SER A 298 0.23 -0.39 -4.61
N ILE A 299 1.47 -0.37 -5.12
CA ILE A 299 2.37 0.79 -5.03
C ILE A 299 1.78 1.95 -5.82
N LEU A 300 1.29 1.66 -7.03
CA LEU A 300 0.61 2.63 -7.89
C LEU A 300 -0.71 3.12 -7.28
N GLU A 301 -1.55 2.23 -6.75
CA GLU A 301 -2.81 2.59 -6.11
C GLU A 301 -2.60 3.43 -4.85
N SER A 302 -1.56 3.10 -4.07
CA SER A 302 -1.19 3.89 -2.89
C SER A 302 -0.82 5.31 -3.31
N ARG A 303 -0.05 5.48 -4.39
CA ARG A 303 0.27 6.79 -4.98
C ARG A 303 -0.96 7.51 -5.53
N LEU A 304 -1.77 6.86 -6.36
CA LEU A 304 -2.99 7.47 -6.93
C LEU A 304 -3.99 7.90 -5.84
N SER A 305 -4.07 7.15 -4.74
CA SER A 305 -4.90 7.54 -3.59
C SER A 305 -4.41 8.81 -2.89
N VAL A 306 -3.14 9.18 -3.04
CA VAL A 306 -2.56 10.42 -2.51
C VAL A 306 -2.90 11.56 -3.46
N LEU A 307 -2.68 11.35 -4.77
CA LEU A 307 -2.91 12.34 -5.82
C LEU A 307 -4.38 12.80 -5.94
N LYS A 308 -5.35 11.88 -5.99
CA LYS A 308 -6.78 12.22 -6.13
C LYS A 308 -7.32 13.12 -5.00
N ARG A 309 -6.62 13.20 -3.86
CA ARG A 309 -7.05 13.98 -2.69
C ARG A 309 -6.52 15.41 -2.67
N GLU A 310 -5.43 15.70 -3.38
CA GLU A 310 -4.97 17.09 -3.49
C GLU A 310 -5.97 17.92 -4.27
N ASP A 311 -6.62 17.31 -5.24
CA ASP A 311 -7.68 17.94 -6.05
C ASP A 311 -8.94 18.17 -5.19
N GLU A 312 -9.39 17.18 -4.42
CA GLU A 312 -10.53 17.32 -3.49
C GLU A 312 -10.28 18.37 -2.38
N CYS A 313 -9.05 18.49 -1.86
CA CYS A 313 -8.73 19.49 -0.85
C CYS A 313 -8.61 20.92 -1.41
N LYS A 314 -8.24 21.08 -2.69
CA LYS A 314 -8.21 22.39 -3.38
C LYS A 314 -9.60 22.88 -3.76
N GLU A 315 -10.53 21.96 -4.04
CA GLU A 315 -11.94 22.31 -4.35
C GLU A 315 -12.76 22.68 -3.11
N MET A 316 -12.27 22.36 -1.89
CA MET A 316 -12.96 22.63 -0.63
C MET A 316 -12.43 23.86 0.15
N SER A 317 -11.41 24.54 -0.36
CA SER A 317 -10.75 25.72 0.25
C SER A 317 -11.03 26.98 -0.54
#